data_AF-A0A7W1UZA8-F1
#
_entry.id   AF-A0A7W1UZA8-F1
#
_cell.length_a   1.000
_cell.length_b   1.000
_cell.length_c   1.000
_cell.angle_alpha   90.00
_cell.angle_beta   90.00
_cell.angle_gamma   90.00
#
_symmetry.space_group_name_H-M   'P 1'
#
loop_
_entity.id
_entity.type
_entity.pdbx_description
1 polymer ?
#
loop_
_entity_poly.entity_id
_entity_poly.type
_entity_poly.pdbx_seq_one_letter_code
_entity_poly.pdbx_strand_id
1 'polypeptide(L)'
;LKDNHHLNKEKIDIDFATLMKNDEHIKIIFLIFYSSIIYHIAQFMRFNKMVIPKNILFSGTASKSINILDPEQEKISQMFNEIYNEVYKKEDAKIEIKIDNDPKIITAKGALKANTDNKIEELIQSYIGLSPEKEILSGLTYSKIDFTIIDQVIENLTEYFNLLDGMNTKLNFNKSFGISNASYETFKNMRMENCKDYLLREIEDRKIDVSDVNGNLEETLFFYPLKGLLNELATKVSDL
;
A
#
# COMPACT_ATOMS: atom_id res chain seq x y z
N LEU A 1 -14.40 -13.53 -11.79
CA LEU A 1 -15.30 -13.42 -12.97
C LEU A 1 -15.08 -14.53 -13.99
N LYS A 2 -13.84 -14.95 -14.28
CA LYS A 2 -13.55 -16.23 -14.98
C LYS A 2 -14.25 -17.46 -14.37
N ASP A 3 -14.43 -17.45 -13.05
CA ASP A 3 -15.12 -18.52 -12.30
C ASP A 3 -16.64 -18.29 -12.17
N ASN A 4 -17.23 -17.31 -12.88
CA ASN A 4 -18.64 -16.98 -12.74
C ASN A 4 -19.48 -17.77 -13.75
N HIS A 5 -20.15 -18.81 -13.27
CA HIS A 5 -20.87 -19.82 -14.07
C HIS A 5 -21.91 -19.26 -15.05
N HIS A 6 -22.50 -18.10 -14.74
CA HIS A 6 -23.50 -17.44 -15.59
C HIS A 6 -22.89 -16.78 -16.83
N LEU A 7 -21.73 -16.12 -16.70
CA LEU A 7 -21.06 -15.41 -17.81
C LEU A 7 -20.42 -16.38 -18.80
N ASN A 8 -19.93 -17.51 -18.32
CA ASN A 8 -19.39 -18.59 -19.15
C ASN A 8 -20.47 -19.24 -20.04
N LYS A 9 -21.75 -19.22 -19.63
CA LYS A 9 -22.87 -19.71 -20.45
C LYS A 9 -23.20 -18.78 -21.62
N GLU A 10 -22.92 -17.48 -21.51
CA GLU A 10 -23.20 -16.48 -22.56
C GLU A 10 -22.00 -16.23 -23.49
N LYS A 11 -20.90 -16.98 -23.35
CA LYS A 11 -19.64 -16.80 -24.12
C LYS A 11 -19.03 -15.40 -24.03
N ILE A 12 -19.31 -14.68 -22.95
CA ILE A 12 -18.70 -13.37 -22.68
C ILE A 12 -17.35 -13.64 -21.99
N ASP A 13 -16.28 -13.76 -22.78
CA ASP A 13 -14.91 -13.93 -22.28
C ASP A 13 -14.31 -12.57 -21.91
N ILE A 14 -14.70 -12.03 -20.75
CA ILE A 14 -14.11 -10.81 -20.19
C ILE A 14 -13.24 -11.19 -19.01
N ASP A 15 -11.92 -11.14 -19.22
CA ASP A 15 -10.92 -11.23 -18.17
C ASP A 15 -10.46 -9.83 -17.74
N PHE A 16 -11.13 -9.28 -16.73
CA PHE A 16 -10.81 -7.97 -16.16
C PHE A 16 -9.35 -7.84 -15.69
N ALA A 17 -8.73 -8.91 -15.20
CA ALA A 17 -7.33 -8.84 -14.80
C ALA A 17 -6.42 -8.67 -16.02
N THR A 18 -6.75 -9.33 -17.13
CA THR A 18 -6.05 -9.14 -18.41
C THR A 18 -6.30 -7.75 -18.99
N LEU A 19 -7.53 -7.22 -18.89
CA LEU A 19 -7.83 -5.84 -19.31
C LEU A 19 -7.00 -4.83 -18.52
N MET A 20 -7.01 -4.93 -17.18
CA MET A 20 -6.20 -4.05 -16.31
C MET A 20 -4.69 -4.21 -16.54
N LYS A 21 -4.22 -5.42 -16.87
CA LYS A 21 -2.81 -5.68 -17.19
C LYS A 21 -2.39 -5.07 -18.53
N ASN A 22 -3.32 -4.90 -19.47
CA ASN A 22 -3.02 -4.33 -20.77
C ASN A 22 -3.33 -2.82 -20.84
N ASP A 23 -4.01 -2.29 -19.83
CA ASP A 23 -4.32 -0.88 -19.69
C ASP A 23 -3.14 -0.13 -19.07
N GLU A 24 -2.45 0.69 -19.87
CA GLU A 24 -1.31 1.48 -19.43
C GLU A 24 -1.69 2.63 -18.48
N HIS A 25 -2.98 3.00 -18.43
CA HIS A 25 -3.45 4.09 -17.61
C HIS A 25 -3.84 3.63 -16.20
N ILE A 26 -4.48 2.47 -16.08
CA ILE A 26 -4.98 1.92 -14.80
C ILE A 26 -3.85 1.39 -13.92
N LYS A 27 -2.74 0.91 -14.50
CA LYS A 27 -1.63 0.32 -13.74
C LYS A 27 -1.03 1.22 -12.67
N ILE A 28 -1.09 2.54 -12.83
CA ILE A 28 -0.62 3.49 -11.82
C ILE A 28 -1.32 3.31 -10.46
N ILE A 29 -2.60 2.90 -10.48
CA ILE A 29 -3.41 2.65 -9.28
C ILE A 29 -2.78 1.50 -8.47
N PHE A 30 -2.44 0.41 -9.15
CA PHE A 30 -1.79 -0.73 -8.51
C PHE A 30 -0.39 -0.35 -8.01
N LEU A 31 0.36 0.45 -8.77
CA LEU A 31 1.70 0.88 -8.37
C LEU A 31 1.63 1.66 -7.06
N ILE A 32 0.74 2.66 -6.97
CA ILE A 32 0.54 3.47 -5.76
C ILE A 32 0.00 2.62 -4.61
N PHE A 33 -0.93 1.70 -4.88
CA PHE A 33 -1.48 0.80 -3.87
C PHE A 33 -0.39 -0.07 -3.22
N TYR A 34 0.43 -0.77 -4.01
CA TYR A 34 1.47 -1.63 -3.45
C TYR A 34 2.65 -0.85 -2.88
N SER A 35 3.09 0.22 -3.52
CA SER A 35 4.22 1.01 -3.01
C SER A 35 3.86 1.73 -1.71
N SER A 36 2.64 2.22 -1.52
CA SER A 36 2.20 2.82 -0.25
C SER A 36 2.15 1.79 0.89
N ILE A 37 1.65 0.58 0.62
CA ILE A 37 1.66 -0.52 1.61
C ILE A 37 3.09 -0.85 2.02
N ILE A 38 4.00 -1.03 1.06
CA ILE A 38 5.38 -1.38 1.35
C ILE A 38 6.13 -0.25 2.06
N TYR A 39 5.89 1.00 1.67
CA TYR A 39 6.46 2.17 2.34
C TYR A 39 6.02 2.22 3.82
N HIS A 40 4.73 2.01 4.08
CA HIS A 40 4.20 1.97 5.43
C HIS A 40 4.76 0.80 6.26
N ILE A 41 4.83 -0.40 5.68
CA ILE A 41 5.43 -1.56 6.35
C ILE A 41 6.91 -1.31 6.66
N ALA A 42 7.68 -0.75 5.71
CA ALA A 42 9.08 -0.45 5.92
C ALA A 42 9.28 0.53 7.08
N GLN A 43 8.43 1.56 7.19
CA GLN A 43 8.45 2.51 8.29
C GLN A 43 8.12 1.86 9.64
N PHE A 44 7.03 1.08 9.67
CA PHE A 44 6.64 0.32 10.85
C PHE A 44 7.76 -0.60 11.34
N MET A 45 8.38 -1.34 10.42
CA MET A 45 9.50 -2.22 10.75
C MET A 45 10.71 -1.45 11.27
N ARG A 46 11.05 -0.31 10.65
CA ARG A 46 12.17 0.55 11.06
C ARG A 46 11.95 1.11 12.47
N PHE A 47 10.74 1.60 12.74
CA PHE A 47 10.34 2.09 14.06
C PHE A 47 10.51 1.00 15.14
N ASN A 48 10.14 -0.22 14.81
CA ASN A 48 10.31 -1.40 15.67
C ASN A 48 11.72 -2.01 15.64
N LYS A 49 12.69 -1.33 15.01
CA LYS A 49 14.09 -1.76 14.91
C LYS A 49 14.26 -3.16 14.31
N MET A 50 13.32 -3.55 13.45
CA MET A 50 13.39 -4.81 12.70
C MET A 50 14.39 -4.68 11.56
N VAL A 51 14.90 -5.82 11.10
CA VAL A 51 15.78 -5.87 9.93
C VAL A 51 14.96 -5.93 8.63
N ILE A 52 15.52 -5.42 7.55
CA ILE A 52 14.94 -5.55 6.20
C ILE A 52 14.71 -7.04 5.90
N PRO A 53 13.51 -7.44 5.47
CA PRO A 53 13.23 -8.84 5.22
C PRO A 53 13.99 -9.32 3.98
N LYS A 54 14.32 -10.61 3.92
CA LYS A 54 14.89 -11.21 2.70
C LYS A 54 13.82 -11.55 1.66
N ASN A 55 12.60 -11.83 2.13
CA ASN A 55 11.51 -12.29 1.28
C ASN A 55 10.21 -11.61 1.67
N ILE A 56 9.41 -11.23 0.69
CA ILE A 56 8.01 -10.82 0.88
C ILE A 56 7.13 -11.81 0.12
N LEU A 57 6.19 -12.42 0.83
CA LEU A 57 5.30 -13.42 0.26
C LEU A 57 3.93 -12.82 0.00
N PHE A 58 3.43 -12.94 -1.24
CA PHE A 58 2.05 -12.57 -1.57
C PHE A 58 1.17 -13.82 -1.64
N SER A 59 -0.04 -13.70 -1.12
CA SER A 59 -1.02 -14.77 -1.10
C SER A 59 -2.43 -14.29 -1.50
N GLY A 60 -3.29 -15.24 -1.86
CA GLY A 60 -4.71 -14.97 -2.10
C GLY A 60 -4.98 -14.01 -3.26
N THR A 61 -5.77 -12.96 -3.01
CA THR A 61 -6.09 -11.96 -4.03
C THR A 61 -4.90 -11.06 -4.34
N ALA A 62 -4.03 -10.79 -3.34
CA ALA A 62 -2.89 -9.91 -3.51
C ALA A 62 -1.87 -10.46 -4.51
N SER A 63 -1.70 -11.79 -4.62
CA SER A 63 -0.86 -12.39 -5.66
C SER A 63 -1.44 -12.23 -7.06
N LYS A 64 -2.77 -12.14 -7.21
CA LYS A 64 -3.41 -11.91 -8.50
C LYS A 64 -3.24 -10.47 -8.96
N SER A 65 -3.47 -9.49 -8.08
CA SER A 65 -3.38 -8.07 -8.43
C SER A 65 -1.95 -7.56 -8.58
N ILE A 66 -0.96 -8.16 -7.88
CA ILE A 66 0.45 -7.76 -8.07
C ILE A 66 0.99 -8.20 -9.43
N ASN A 67 0.49 -9.32 -9.96
CA ASN A 67 0.82 -9.80 -11.31
C ASN A 67 0.26 -8.90 -12.44
N ILE A 68 -0.65 -7.97 -12.12
CA ILE A 68 -1.11 -6.95 -13.09
C ILE A 68 0.01 -5.95 -13.38
N LEU A 69 0.84 -5.63 -12.37
CA LEU A 69 1.97 -4.73 -12.50
C LEU A 69 3.19 -5.40 -13.12
N ASP A 70 3.57 -6.57 -12.60
CA ASP A 70 4.80 -7.25 -13.00
C ASP A 70 4.67 -8.76 -12.74
N PRO A 71 4.28 -9.56 -13.75
CA PRO A 71 4.19 -11.01 -13.62
C PRO A 71 5.51 -11.69 -13.24
N GLU A 72 6.64 -11.13 -13.69
CA GLU A 72 7.98 -11.69 -13.48
C GLU A 72 8.57 -11.29 -12.12
N GLN A 73 7.91 -10.38 -11.39
CA GLN A 73 8.23 -9.94 -10.02
C GLN A 73 9.58 -9.21 -9.85
N GLU A 74 10.40 -9.12 -10.91
CA GLU A 74 11.72 -8.48 -10.89
C GLU A 74 11.63 -6.98 -10.62
N LYS A 75 10.75 -6.28 -11.34
CA LYS A 75 10.58 -4.82 -11.26
C LYS A 75 9.92 -4.40 -9.97
N ILE A 76 8.96 -5.18 -9.48
CA ILE A 76 8.38 -4.91 -8.16
C ILE A 76 9.39 -5.18 -7.05
N SER A 77 10.23 -6.22 -7.18
CA SER A 77 11.32 -6.43 -6.22
C SER A 77 12.30 -5.24 -6.21
N GLN A 78 12.66 -4.72 -7.39
CA GLN A 78 13.48 -3.50 -7.50
C GLN A 78 12.82 -2.30 -6.82
N MET A 79 11.54 -2.04 -7.10
CA MET A 79 10.78 -0.96 -6.45
C MET A 79 10.73 -1.12 -4.92
N PHE A 80 10.49 -2.32 -4.42
CA PHE A 80 10.45 -2.56 -2.97
C PHE A 80 11.82 -2.35 -2.33
N ASN A 81 12.90 -2.78 -2.98
CA ASN A 81 14.25 -2.50 -2.50
C ASN A 81 14.54 -0.99 -2.44
N GLU A 82 14.16 -0.21 -3.45
CA GLU A 82 14.29 1.25 -3.41
C GLU A 82 13.49 1.87 -2.24
N ILE A 83 12.26 1.41 -1.99
CA ILE A 83 11.45 1.87 -0.86
C ILE A 83 12.13 1.58 0.48
N TYR A 84 12.60 0.35 0.68
CA TYR A 84 13.28 -0.01 1.94
C TYR A 84 14.61 0.73 2.10
N ASN A 85 15.38 0.88 1.04
CA ASN A 85 16.62 1.65 1.02
C ASN A 85 16.38 3.09 1.46
N GLU A 86 15.35 3.75 0.92
CA GLU A 86 14.98 5.11 1.31
C GLU A 86 14.55 5.19 2.78
N VAL A 87 13.65 4.31 3.21
CA VAL A 87 13.10 4.35 4.57
C VAL A 87 14.19 4.05 5.61
N TYR A 88 15.05 3.06 5.35
CA TYR A 88 16.13 2.65 6.25
C TYR A 88 17.39 3.51 6.11
N LYS A 89 17.46 4.38 5.11
CA LYS A 89 18.65 5.18 4.75
C LYS A 89 19.87 4.26 4.53
N LYS A 90 19.68 3.22 3.72
CA LYS A 90 20.67 2.20 3.33
C LYS A 90 20.58 1.92 1.83
N GLU A 91 21.53 1.15 1.29
CA GLU A 91 21.56 0.79 -0.14
C GLU A 91 21.72 -0.73 -0.36
N ASP A 92 21.47 -1.54 0.66
CA ASP A 92 21.75 -2.98 0.67
C ASP A 92 20.51 -3.88 0.76
N ALA A 93 19.31 -3.32 0.57
CA ALA A 93 18.08 -4.11 0.49
C ALA A 93 18.18 -5.14 -0.65
N LYS A 94 17.86 -6.41 -0.32
CA LYS A 94 17.87 -7.57 -1.24
C LYS A 94 16.62 -8.42 -1.02
N ILE A 95 15.48 -7.77 -1.14
CA ILE A 95 14.16 -8.38 -1.01
C ILE A 95 13.85 -9.13 -2.31
N GLU A 96 13.51 -10.40 -2.16
CA GLU A 96 12.89 -11.21 -3.20
C GLU A 96 11.37 -11.31 -2.97
N ILE A 97 10.59 -11.08 -4.01
CA ILE A 97 9.16 -11.37 -3.97
C ILE A 97 8.95 -12.84 -4.29
N LYS A 98 8.09 -13.50 -3.49
CA LYS A 98 7.73 -14.91 -3.69
C LYS A 98 6.23 -15.06 -3.75
N ILE A 99 5.77 -15.57 -4.90
CA ILE A 99 4.38 -15.96 -5.11
C ILE A 99 4.34 -17.48 -5.22
N ASP A 100 3.70 -18.13 -4.26
CA ASP A 100 3.51 -19.58 -4.31
C ASP A 100 2.27 -19.93 -5.14
N ASN A 101 2.28 -21.12 -5.75
CA ASN A 101 1.17 -21.60 -6.57
C ASN A 101 -0.07 -21.92 -5.71
N ASP A 102 0.12 -22.30 -4.45
CA ASP A 102 -0.94 -22.55 -3.47
C ASP A 102 -0.74 -21.74 -2.19
N PRO A 103 -0.95 -20.41 -2.23
CA PRO A 103 -0.64 -19.54 -1.11
C PRO A 103 -1.38 -19.90 0.19
N LYS A 104 -2.61 -20.44 0.07
CA LYS A 104 -3.40 -20.89 1.22
C LYS A 104 -2.73 -22.07 1.94
N ILE A 105 -2.07 -22.96 1.20
CA ILE A 105 -1.39 -24.14 1.76
C ILE A 105 -0.14 -23.70 2.53
N ILE A 106 0.62 -22.72 2.03
CA ILE A 106 1.76 -22.16 2.76
C ILE A 106 1.32 -21.54 4.08
N THR A 107 0.29 -20.69 4.08
CA THR A 107 -0.20 -20.05 5.30
C THR A 107 -0.64 -21.09 6.34
N ALA A 108 -1.37 -22.13 5.91
CA ALA A 108 -1.79 -23.22 6.79
C ALA A 108 -0.60 -24.02 7.36
N LYS A 109 0.40 -24.33 6.53
CA LYS A 109 1.63 -24.99 6.98
C LYS A 109 2.42 -24.12 7.96
N GLY A 110 2.43 -22.80 7.75
CA GLY A 110 3.03 -21.83 8.66
C GLY A 110 2.37 -21.88 10.04
N ALA A 111 1.04 -21.83 10.08
CA ALA A 111 0.27 -21.91 11.32
C ALA A 111 0.50 -23.24 12.07
N LEU A 112 0.55 -24.38 11.37
CA LEU A 112 0.83 -25.69 11.99
C LEU A 112 2.26 -25.79 12.57
N LYS A 113 3.22 -25.08 11.98
CA LYS A 113 4.62 -25.06 12.43
C LYS A 113 4.90 -23.99 13.49
N ALA A 114 4.07 -22.97 13.58
CA ALA A 114 4.16 -21.96 14.60
C ALA A 114 3.74 -22.61 15.93
N ASN A 115 4.73 -23.05 16.72
CA ASN A 115 4.52 -23.39 18.13
C ASN A 115 4.16 -22.10 18.89
N THR A 116 2.94 -21.61 18.72
CA THR A 116 2.44 -20.43 19.42
C THR A 116 1.86 -20.86 20.76
N ASP A 117 2.71 -20.96 21.77
CA ASP A 117 2.25 -20.78 23.14
C ASP A 117 1.81 -19.31 23.29
N ASN A 118 0.49 -19.12 23.33
CA ASN A 118 -0.27 -17.91 23.61
C ASN A 118 0.53 -16.65 24.00
N LYS A 119 0.58 -15.67 23.09
CA LYS A 119 0.75 -14.21 23.31
C LYS A 119 0.61 -13.42 22.00
N ILE A 120 -0.34 -13.80 21.14
CA ILE A 120 -0.58 -13.10 19.85
C ILE A 120 -0.98 -11.64 20.11
N GLU A 121 -1.72 -11.38 21.19
CA GLU A 121 -2.15 -10.04 21.60
C GLU A 121 -0.97 -9.11 21.91
N GLU A 122 0.15 -9.63 22.42
CA GLU A 122 1.37 -8.84 22.69
C GLU A 122 2.14 -8.46 21.41
N LEU A 123 1.80 -9.06 20.26
CA LEU A 123 2.39 -8.75 18.96
C LEU A 123 1.58 -7.69 18.18
N ILE A 124 0.38 -7.34 18.65
CA ILE A 124 -0.48 -6.37 17.98
C ILE A 124 0.00 -4.97 18.39
N GLN A 125 0.62 -4.27 17.45
CA GLN A 125 1.06 -2.90 17.62
C GLN A 125 0.42 -2.00 16.58
N SER A 126 -0.10 -0.86 17.02
CA SER A 126 -0.60 0.18 16.14
C SER A 126 0.54 1.08 15.67
N TYR A 127 0.52 1.45 14.40
CA TYR A 127 1.42 2.43 13.79
C TYR A 127 0.55 3.45 13.08
N ILE A 128 0.52 4.67 13.61
CA ILE A 128 -0.45 5.70 13.22
C ILE A 128 -0.16 6.19 11.80
N GLY A 129 1.11 6.11 11.37
CA GLY A 129 1.50 6.49 10.03
C GLY A 129 2.16 7.86 9.96
N LEU A 130 2.87 8.23 11.02
CA LEU A 130 3.82 9.35 11.01
C LEU A 130 5.18 8.84 10.51
N SER A 131 6.14 9.75 10.25
CA SER A 131 7.52 9.31 9.96
C SER A 131 8.10 8.60 11.20
N PRO A 132 9.01 7.61 11.04
CA PRO A 132 9.46 6.76 12.16
C PRO A 132 10.04 7.51 13.36
N GLU A 133 10.62 8.69 13.13
CA GLU A 133 11.21 9.54 14.17
C GLU A 133 10.16 10.32 14.99
N LYS A 134 8.95 10.49 14.45
CA LYS A 134 7.84 11.26 15.04
C LYS A 134 6.69 10.36 15.54
N GLU A 135 6.78 9.06 15.27
CA GLU A 135 5.74 8.09 15.57
C GLU A 135 5.44 7.98 17.08
N ILE A 136 4.18 7.71 17.42
CA ILE A 136 3.70 7.66 18.81
C ILE A 136 3.46 6.18 19.17
N LEU A 137 4.18 5.69 20.18
CA LEU A 137 4.19 4.28 20.58
C LEU A 137 2.83 3.74 21.08
N SER A 138 2.00 4.58 21.71
CA SER A 138 0.68 4.18 22.24
C SER A 138 -0.11 5.37 22.79
N GLY A 139 -1.43 5.24 22.89
CA GLY A 139 -2.29 6.16 23.65
C GLY A 139 -2.83 7.37 22.88
N LEU A 140 -2.61 7.40 21.57
CA LEU A 140 -3.36 8.28 20.68
C LEU A 140 -4.79 7.76 20.58
N THR A 141 -5.74 8.67 20.66
CA THR A 141 -7.19 8.43 20.59
C THR A 141 -7.77 9.39 19.56
N TYR A 142 -8.96 9.09 19.03
CA TYR A 142 -9.62 10.00 18.08
C TYR A 142 -9.86 11.40 18.65
N SER A 143 -10.12 11.50 19.97
CA SER A 143 -10.30 12.78 20.67
C SER A 143 -9.02 13.62 20.79
N LYS A 144 -7.84 13.01 20.63
CA LYS A 144 -6.54 13.68 20.74
C LYS A 144 -5.90 13.98 19.38
N ILE A 145 -6.56 13.63 18.28
CA ILE A 145 -6.06 14.02 16.95
C ILE A 145 -6.24 15.52 16.78
N ASP A 146 -5.13 16.24 16.73
CA ASP A 146 -5.05 17.67 16.53
C ASP A 146 -4.45 18.01 15.15
N PHE A 147 -4.36 19.31 14.84
CA PHE A 147 -3.77 19.77 13.58
C PHE A 147 -2.29 19.40 13.44
N THR A 148 -1.56 19.25 14.55
CA THR A 148 -0.16 18.83 14.53
C THR A 148 -0.02 17.42 13.96
N ILE A 149 -0.84 16.48 14.44
CA ILE A 149 -0.85 15.10 13.95
C ILE A 149 -1.30 15.05 12.49
N ILE A 150 -2.34 15.81 12.14
CA ILE A 150 -2.83 15.91 10.76
C ILE A 150 -1.72 16.37 9.82
N ASP A 151 -1.01 17.44 10.17
CA ASP A 151 0.06 17.98 9.33
C ASP A 151 1.25 17.01 9.22
N GLN A 152 1.57 16.26 10.29
CA GLN A 152 2.61 15.22 10.24
C GLN A 152 2.23 14.01 9.38
N VAL A 153 0.96 13.61 9.35
CA VAL A 153 0.47 12.57 8.41
C VAL A 153 0.63 13.05 6.97
N ILE A 154 0.26 14.30 6.68
CA ILE A 154 0.40 14.90 5.35
C ILE A 154 1.88 15.07 4.95
N GLU A 155 2.75 15.39 5.90
CA GLU A 155 4.20 15.43 5.69
C GLU A 155 4.75 14.06 5.28
N ASN A 156 4.41 12.99 6.02
CA ASN A 156 4.83 11.62 5.68
C ASN A 156 4.28 11.17 4.31
N LEU A 157 3.05 11.55 3.98
CA LEU A 157 2.47 11.30 2.66
C LEU A 157 3.23 12.06 1.54
N THR A 158 3.67 13.28 1.83
CA THR A 158 4.47 14.08 0.89
C THR A 158 5.86 13.44 0.68
N GLU A 159 6.49 12.93 1.74
CA GLU A 159 7.74 12.17 1.65
C GLU A 159 7.60 10.93 0.77
N TYR A 160 6.49 10.19 0.92
CA TYR A 160 6.15 9.08 0.05
C TYR A 160 6.02 9.48 -1.43
N PHE A 161 5.34 10.59 -1.72
CA PHE A 161 5.20 11.06 -3.10
C PHE A 161 6.52 11.54 -3.71
N ASN A 162 7.39 12.17 -2.92
CA ASN A 162 8.74 12.52 -3.36
C ASN A 162 9.59 11.27 -3.65
N LEU A 163 9.45 10.22 -2.85
CA LEU A 163 10.06 8.92 -3.11
C LEU A 163 9.55 8.33 -4.44
N LEU A 164 8.24 8.40 -4.72
CA LEU A 164 7.70 7.97 -6.02
C LEU A 164 8.32 8.75 -7.20
N ASP A 165 8.51 10.06 -7.08
CA ASP A 165 9.17 10.88 -8.12
C ASP A 165 10.61 10.44 -8.36
N GLY A 166 11.34 10.21 -7.27
CA GLY A 166 12.71 9.68 -7.32
C GLY A 166 12.75 8.31 -8.00
N MET A 167 11.84 7.40 -7.64
CA MET A 167 11.75 6.07 -8.24
C MET A 167 11.36 6.11 -9.72
N ASN A 168 10.44 6.99 -10.13
CA ASN A 168 10.11 7.12 -11.55
C ASN A 168 11.31 7.61 -12.37
N THR A 169 12.11 8.52 -11.78
CA THR A 169 13.34 9.00 -12.42
C THR A 169 14.38 7.87 -12.59
N LYS A 170 14.54 7.01 -11.57
CA LYS A 170 15.50 5.90 -11.58
C LYS A 170 15.05 4.69 -12.41
N LEU A 171 13.82 4.22 -12.18
CA LEU A 171 13.27 2.98 -12.73
C LEU A 171 12.52 3.19 -14.04
N ASN A 172 12.05 4.41 -14.32
CA ASN A 172 11.16 4.74 -15.43
C ASN A 172 9.90 3.85 -15.44
N PHE A 173 8.82 4.30 -14.80
CA PHE A 173 7.61 3.49 -14.62
C PHE A 173 6.95 3.08 -15.93
N ASN A 174 7.11 3.88 -16.99
CA ASN A 174 6.68 3.47 -18.32
C ASN A 174 7.44 2.25 -18.83
N LYS A 175 8.77 2.26 -18.76
CA LYS A 175 9.59 1.12 -19.19
C LYS A 175 9.48 -0.09 -18.29
N SER A 176 9.39 0.13 -16.97
CA SER A 176 9.41 -0.95 -15.99
C SER A 176 8.05 -1.61 -15.78
N PHE A 177 6.96 -0.84 -15.85
CA PHE A 177 5.61 -1.34 -15.53
C PHE A 177 4.61 -1.15 -16.67
N GLY A 178 4.97 -0.45 -17.75
CA GLY A 178 4.04 -0.11 -18.83
C GLY A 178 2.99 0.90 -18.38
N ILE A 179 3.34 1.81 -17.47
CA ILE A 179 2.46 2.90 -17.03
C ILE A 179 2.65 4.09 -17.96
N SER A 180 1.57 4.65 -18.52
CA SER A 180 1.71 5.80 -19.41
C SER A 180 2.25 7.02 -18.67
N ASN A 181 3.08 7.82 -19.34
CA ASN A 181 3.59 9.06 -18.75
C ASN A 181 2.44 10.02 -18.41
N ALA A 182 1.38 10.03 -19.23
CA ALA A 182 0.17 10.82 -18.99
C ALA A 182 -0.48 10.45 -17.64
N SER A 183 -0.64 9.17 -17.32
CA SER A 183 -1.21 8.75 -16.04
C SER A 183 -0.35 9.13 -14.85
N TYR A 184 0.98 9.07 -14.98
CA TYR A 184 1.86 9.51 -13.91
C TYR A 184 1.82 11.03 -13.71
N GLU A 185 1.78 11.81 -14.79
CA GLU A 185 1.64 13.27 -14.72
C GLU A 185 0.27 13.68 -14.14
N THR A 186 -0.81 12.99 -14.52
CA THR A 186 -2.15 13.18 -13.93
C THR A 186 -2.09 12.97 -12.41
N PHE A 187 -1.50 11.85 -11.95
CA PHE A 187 -1.28 11.61 -10.53
C PHE A 187 -0.46 12.73 -9.88
N LYS A 188 0.67 13.10 -10.47
CA LYS A 188 1.58 14.11 -9.92
C LYS A 188 0.92 15.47 -9.72
N ASN A 189 0.07 15.89 -10.65
CA ASN A 189 -0.62 17.16 -10.58
C ASN A 189 -1.72 17.16 -9.50
N MET A 190 -2.44 16.05 -9.34
CA MET A 190 -3.60 15.99 -8.42
C MET A 190 -3.29 15.51 -7.00
N ARG A 191 -2.16 14.81 -6.79
CA ARG A 191 -1.93 14.01 -5.57
C ARG A 191 -1.91 14.76 -4.25
N MET A 192 -1.84 16.09 -4.25
CA MET A 192 -1.88 16.91 -3.02
C MET A 192 -3.12 17.79 -2.91
N GLU A 193 -3.94 17.91 -3.96
CA GLU A 193 -5.04 18.88 -4.03
C GLU A 193 -6.03 18.72 -2.87
N ASN A 194 -6.44 17.48 -2.59
CA ASN A 194 -7.52 17.16 -1.65
C ASN A 194 -7.07 16.30 -0.45
N CYS A 195 -5.77 16.02 -0.29
CA CYS A 195 -5.30 15.03 0.71
C CYS A 195 -5.65 15.38 2.15
N LYS A 196 -5.54 16.66 2.54
CA LYS A 196 -5.91 17.11 3.89
C LYS A 196 -7.42 16.99 4.13
N ASP A 197 -8.23 17.28 3.13
CA ASP A 197 -9.69 17.15 3.21
C ASP A 197 -10.12 15.69 3.30
N TYR A 198 -9.48 14.79 2.55
CA TYR A 198 -9.70 13.34 2.67
C TYR A 198 -9.35 12.82 4.06
N LEU A 199 -8.22 13.26 4.63
CA LEU A 199 -7.81 12.90 5.98
C LEU A 199 -8.85 13.35 7.02
N LEU A 200 -9.20 14.64 6.99
CA LEU A 200 -10.14 15.24 7.92
C LEU A 200 -11.50 14.56 7.86
N ARG A 201 -12.03 14.33 6.64
CA ARG A 201 -13.32 13.67 6.45
C ARG A 201 -13.33 12.26 7.02
N GLU A 202 -12.34 11.43 6.69
CA GLU A 202 -12.30 10.05 7.19
C GLU A 202 -12.10 10.01 8.72
N ILE A 203 -11.35 10.96 9.32
CA ILE A 203 -11.27 11.09 10.79
C ILE A 203 -12.63 11.42 11.40
N GLU A 204 -13.38 12.36 10.83
CA GLU A 204 -14.71 12.74 11.34
C GLU A 204 -15.73 11.61 11.16
N ASP A 205 -15.74 10.95 10.00
CA ASP A 205 -16.59 9.78 9.75
C ASP A 205 -16.28 8.66 10.78
N ARG A 206 -15.00 8.41 11.05
CA ARG A 206 -14.58 7.43 12.06
C ARG A 206 -14.97 7.81 13.48
N LYS A 207 -14.91 9.09 13.85
CA LYS A 207 -15.38 9.56 15.17
C LYS A 207 -16.86 9.27 15.41
N ILE A 208 -17.67 9.24 14.35
CA ILE A 208 -19.09 8.89 14.42
C ILE A 208 -19.29 7.38 14.56
N ASP A 209 -18.49 6.59 13.87
CA ASP A 209 -18.62 5.12 13.83
C ASP A 209 -18.07 4.41 15.08
N VAL A 210 -17.07 5.00 15.76
CA VAL A 210 -16.46 4.36 16.92
C VAL A 210 -17.34 4.48 18.18
N SER A 211 -17.42 3.38 18.93
CA SER A 211 -18.15 3.34 20.19
C SER A 211 -17.48 4.11 21.32
N ASP A 212 -16.15 4.28 21.27
CA ASP A 212 -15.36 5.07 22.22
C ASP A 212 -14.26 5.87 21.51
N VAL A 213 -14.48 7.17 21.35
CA VAL A 213 -13.50 8.11 20.78
C VAL A 213 -12.26 8.33 21.66
N ASN A 214 -12.31 7.88 22.93
CA ASN A 214 -11.18 7.87 23.86
C ASN A 214 -10.49 6.50 23.92
N GLY A 215 -10.97 5.52 23.16
CA GLY A 215 -10.27 4.27 22.91
C GLY A 215 -8.99 4.51 22.12
N ASN A 216 -8.04 3.58 22.24
CA ASN A 216 -6.80 3.63 21.47
C ASN A 216 -7.11 3.59 19.98
N LEU A 217 -6.35 4.38 19.20
CA LEU A 217 -6.43 4.35 17.76
C LEU A 217 -5.89 3.01 17.22
N GLU A 218 -6.77 2.21 16.64
CA GLU A 218 -6.45 0.90 16.06
C GLU A 218 -6.12 0.95 14.56
N GLU A 219 -6.40 2.08 13.92
CA GLU A 219 -6.22 2.28 12.48
C GLU A 219 -5.09 3.26 12.19
N THR A 220 -4.46 3.11 11.02
CA THR A 220 -3.41 4.00 10.53
C THR A 220 -4.02 5.15 9.73
N LEU A 221 -3.65 6.38 10.09
CA LEU A 221 -4.10 7.60 9.42
C LEU A 221 -3.43 7.78 8.05
N PHE A 222 -2.28 7.14 7.81
CA PHE A 222 -1.53 7.26 6.55
C PHE A 222 -2.34 6.83 5.32
N PHE A 223 -3.22 5.83 5.44
CA PHE A 223 -4.02 5.35 4.32
C PHE A 223 -5.31 6.16 4.07
N TYR A 224 -5.71 7.04 4.99
CA TYR A 224 -6.97 7.79 4.86
C TYR A 224 -6.97 8.71 3.63
N PRO A 225 -5.93 9.54 3.40
CA PRO A 225 -5.85 10.35 2.18
C PRO A 225 -5.76 9.50 0.91
N LEU A 226 -5.06 8.37 0.98
CA LEU A 226 -4.79 7.50 -0.16
C LEU A 226 -6.07 6.85 -0.69
N LYS A 227 -7.03 6.52 0.18
CA LYS A 227 -8.34 5.97 -0.23
C LYS A 227 -9.10 6.94 -1.13
N GLY A 228 -9.19 8.21 -0.73
CA GLY A 228 -9.82 9.27 -1.53
C GLY A 228 -9.04 9.54 -2.82
N LEU A 229 -7.72 9.65 -2.72
CA LEU A 229 -6.84 9.91 -3.86
C LEU A 229 -6.90 8.80 -4.92
N LEU A 230 -6.88 7.53 -4.53
CA LEU A 230 -6.95 6.41 -5.47
C LEU A 230 -8.30 6.36 -6.19
N ASN A 231 -9.39 6.76 -5.53
CA ASN A 231 -10.71 6.88 -6.14
C ASN A 231 -10.71 7.97 -7.21
N GLU A 232 -10.26 9.18 -6.86
CA GLU A 232 -10.19 10.31 -7.79
C GLU A 232 -9.26 9.99 -8.97
N LEU A 233 -8.10 9.37 -8.69
CA LEU A 233 -7.15 8.97 -9.72
C LEU A 233 -7.77 7.96 -10.67
N ALA A 234 -8.49 6.95 -10.17
CA ALA A 234 -9.14 5.94 -10.99
C ALA A 234 -10.12 6.57 -11.98
N THR A 235 -10.90 7.56 -11.54
CA THR A 235 -11.77 8.33 -12.44
C THR A 235 -10.96 9.08 -13.49
N LYS A 236 -9.97 9.89 -13.09
CA LYS A 236 -9.22 10.73 -14.05
C LYS A 236 -8.43 9.93 -15.08
N VAL A 237 -7.85 8.78 -14.71
CA VAL A 237 -7.07 7.97 -15.65
C VAL A 237 -7.94 7.10 -16.55
N SER A 238 -9.21 6.86 -16.19
CA SER A 238 -10.16 6.17 -17.06
C SER A 238 -10.66 7.05 -18.21
N ASP A 239 -10.50 8.37 -18.08
CA ASP A 239 -10.90 9.37 -19.08
C ASP A 239 -9.74 9.77 -20.04
N LEU A 240 -8.55 9.18 -19.88
CA LEU A 240 -7.39 9.38 -20.76
C LEU A 240 -7.49 8.55 -22.05
#